data_AF-J9ED03-F1
#
_entry.id   AF-J9ED03-F1
#
_cell.length_a   1.000
_cell.length_b   1.000
_cell.length_c   1.000
_cell.angle_alpha   90.00
_cell.angle_beta   90.00
_cell.angle_gamma   90.00
#
_symmetry.space_group_name_H-M   'P 1'
#
loop_
_entity.id
_entity.type
_entity.pdbx_description
1 polymer ?
#
loop_
_entity_poly.entity_id
_entity_poly.type
_entity_poly.pdbx_seq_one_letter_code
_entity_poly.pdbx_strand_id
1 'polypeptide(L)'
;LPALVVVHGDEYGWNSGNPYNGTILASYGQIIVITLNYRLGVFGFLGRCESSSCSGNSGLSDLVAALKMLTNILPAFGGDPNLITLLGWGSGASLVSLLMASPITQPNNRMFRRAILLDGSALAPWAMSKNPQPIFFQLAEHLKCIEKVDKKKRLAHNQRSAESIVRCMQDHSPQNITRAARKISTPTFLSRFAPIIDGQVVPNKPETLFGTQYGSLFRNVDLLVGMTNNPAHYLLPNDDIRLGIDKEKREKIF
;
A
#
# COMPACT_ATOMS: atom_id res chain seq x y z
N LEU A 1 -28.17 0.56 -6.01
CA LEU A 1 -27.70 0.45 -4.61
C LEU A 1 -26.30 1.06 -4.47
N PRO A 2 -25.96 1.70 -3.33
CA PRO A 2 -24.58 2.09 -3.04
C PRO A 2 -23.66 0.87 -2.96
N ALA A 3 -22.39 1.06 -3.29
CA ALA A 3 -21.39 0.01 -3.25
C ALA A 3 -20.27 0.36 -2.27
N LEU A 4 -19.95 -0.56 -1.36
CA LEU A 4 -18.84 -0.45 -0.42
C LEU A 4 -17.72 -1.39 -0.87
N VAL A 5 -16.56 -0.83 -1.19
CA VAL A 5 -15.37 -1.57 -1.60
C VAL A 5 -14.40 -1.61 -0.44
N VAL A 6 -14.07 -2.82 0.01
CA VAL A 6 -13.18 -3.09 1.13
C VAL A 6 -11.74 -3.23 0.62
N VAL A 7 -10.88 -2.30 0.99
CA VAL A 7 -9.44 -2.30 0.75
C VAL A 7 -8.74 -2.74 2.02
N HIS A 8 -8.29 -3.98 2.04
CA HIS A 8 -7.74 -4.57 3.26
C HIS A 8 -6.40 -3.97 3.69
N GLY A 9 -6.05 -4.14 4.97
CA GLY A 9 -4.87 -3.58 5.62
C GLY A 9 -3.72 -4.57 5.81
N ASP A 10 -2.93 -4.33 6.86
CA ASP A 10 -1.80 -5.15 7.36
C ASP A 10 -0.44 -4.99 6.64
N GLU A 11 0.14 -3.79 6.78
CA GLU A 11 1.53 -3.44 6.39
C GLU A 11 1.89 -3.69 4.92
N TYR A 12 0.90 -3.68 4.04
CA TYR A 12 1.04 -4.01 2.62
C TYR A 12 1.58 -5.42 2.36
N GLY A 13 1.84 -6.25 3.38
CA GLY A 13 2.72 -7.42 3.27
C GLY A 13 1.99 -8.76 3.30
N TRP A 14 0.78 -8.80 3.84
CA TRP A 14 -0.04 -9.99 3.96
C TRP A 14 -1.53 -9.64 3.97
N ASN A 15 -2.38 -10.64 4.14
CA ASN A 15 -3.85 -10.58 4.06
C ASN A 15 -4.44 -10.78 2.64
N SER A 16 -5.76 -10.82 2.53
CA SER A 16 -6.54 -11.01 1.30
C SER A 16 -7.98 -10.52 1.49
N GLY A 17 -8.75 -10.36 0.43
CA GLY A 17 -10.18 -10.02 0.51
C GLY A 17 -11.08 -11.16 1.02
N ASN A 18 -10.61 -12.41 0.99
CA ASN A 18 -11.42 -13.60 1.31
C ASN A 18 -11.98 -13.70 2.74
N PRO A 19 -11.27 -13.27 3.81
CA PRO A 19 -11.75 -13.41 5.19
C PRO A 19 -12.94 -12.50 5.53
N TYR A 20 -13.25 -11.51 4.68
CA TYR A 20 -14.22 -10.47 4.96
C TYR A 20 -15.61 -10.85 4.46
N ASN A 21 -16.43 -11.43 5.33
CA ASN A 21 -17.82 -11.73 5.02
C ASN A 21 -18.69 -10.45 5.08
N GLY A 22 -19.11 -9.98 3.90
CA GLY A 22 -19.95 -8.79 3.74
C GLY A 22 -21.47 -9.03 3.84
N THR A 23 -21.95 -10.27 4.02
CA THR A 23 -23.37 -10.62 3.87
C THR A 23 -24.28 -9.85 4.83
N ILE A 24 -23.90 -9.74 6.11
CA ILE A 24 -24.72 -9.05 7.13
C ILE A 24 -24.84 -7.57 6.80
N LEU A 25 -23.72 -6.94 6.41
CA LEU A 25 -23.70 -5.53 6.07
C LEU A 25 -24.48 -5.25 4.78
N ALA A 26 -24.38 -6.15 3.79
CA ALA A 26 -25.14 -6.07 2.56
C ALA A 26 -26.65 -6.19 2.81
N SER A 27 -27.08 -7.17 3.62
CA SER A 27 -28.51 -7.40 3.90
C SER A 27 -29.12 -6.30 4.76
N TYR A 28 -28.43 -5.89 5.82
CA TYR A 28 -28.95 -4.89 6.76
C TYR A 28 -28.88 -3.47 6.19
N GLY A 29 -27.74 -3.12 5.57
CA GLY A 29 -27.50 -1.80 5.02
C GLY A 29 -28.13 -1.57 3.64
N GLN A 30 -28.64 -2.61 2.99
CA GLN A 30 -29.13 -2.57 1.61
C GLN A 30 -28.07 -1.98 0.66
N ILE A 31 -26.84 -2.48 0.77
CA ILE A 31 -25.71 -2.07 -0.05
C ILE A 31 -25.05 -3.28 -0.72
N ILE A 32 -24.28 -3.02 -1.77
CA ILE A 32 -23.38 -4.03 -2.34
C ILE A 32 -22.06 -3.95 -1.57
N VAL A 33 -21.59 -5.07 -1.05
CA VAL A 33 -20.27 -5.17 -0.41
C VAL A 33 -19.32 -5.93 -1.33
N ILE A 34 -18.19 -5.31 -1.64
CA ILE A 34 -17.16 -5.85 -2.53
C ILE A 34 -15.87 -5.99 -1.75
N THR A 35 -15.33 -7.19 -1.74
CA THR A 35 -13.98 -7.50 -1.28
C THR A 35 -13.10 -7.79 -2.47
N LEU A 36 -11.86 -7.31 -2.45
CA LEU A 36 -10.92 -7.49 -3.55
C LEU A 36 -9.55 -7.96 -3.05
N ASN A 37 -8.74 -8.43 -3.98
CA ASN A 37 -7.32 -8.68 -3.77
C ASN A 37 -6.52 -7.68 -4.62
N TYR A 38 -5.37 -7.29 -4.11
CA TYR A 38 -4.36 -6.53 -4.85
C TYR A 38 -2.99 -7.09 -4.49
N ARG A 39 -1.97 -6.86 -5.34
CA ARG A 39 -0.63 -7.38 -5.08
C ARG A 39 -0.03 -6.76 -3.81
N LEU A 40 0.63 -7.60 -3.02
CA LEU A 40 1.21 -7.26 -1.73
C LEU A 40 2.73 -7.44 -1.71
N GLY A 41 3.36 -6.85 -0.71
CA GLY A 41 4.78 -6.96 -0.39
C GLY A 41 5.66 -6.62 -1.58
N VAL A 42 6.67 -7.44 -1.79
CA VAL A 42 7.58 -7.33 -2.94
C VAL A 42 6.89 -7.39 -4.30
N PHE A 43 5.74 -8.08 -4.41
CA PHE A 43 5.02 -8.20 -5.69
C PHE A 43 4.18 -6.97 -6.01
N GLY A 44 3.74 -6.24 -4.98
CA GLY A 44 2.89 -5.06 -5.11
C GLY A 44 3.64 -3.74 -5.02
N PHE A 45 4.73 -3.71 -4.25
CA PHE A 45 5.35 -2.47 -3.76
C PHE A 45 6.88 -2.47 -3.82
N LEU A 46 7.49 -3.29 -4.69
CA LEU A 46 8.93 -3.19 -4.96
C LEU A 46 9.22 -1.94 -5.78
N GLY A 47 9.74 -0.91 -5.10
CA GLY A 47 10.09 0.35 -5.74
C GLY A 47 11.45 0.32 -6.45
N ARG A 48 11.53 1.00 -7.59
CA ARG A 48 12.73 1.19 -8.41
C ARG A 48 12.66 2.56 -9.09
N CYS A 49 13.71 3.34 -8.97
CA CYS A 49 13.81 4.69 -9.54
C CYS A 49 15.01 4.82 -10.48
N GLU A 50 14.77 4.95 -11.78
CA GLU A 50 15.80 5.20 -12.78
C GLU A 50 15.75 6.64 -13.23
N SER A 51 16.89 7.33 -13.14
CA SER A 51 17.06 8.74 -13.49
C SER A 51 15.96 9.64 -12.93
N SER A 52 14.91 9.93 -13.71
CA SER A 52 13.78 10.79 -13.37
C SER A 52 12.45 10.05 -13.16
N SER A 53 12.42 8.72 -13.32
CA SER A 53 11.19 7.92 -13.26
C SER A 53 11.25 6.86 -12.16
N CYS A 54 10.18 6.72 -11.40
CA CYS A 54 10.03 5.68 -10.39
C CYS A 54 8.89 4.73 -10.76
N SER A 55 9.06 3.45 -10.47
CA SER A 55 8.10 2.37 -10.69
C SER A 55 8.03 1.50 -9.44
N GLY A 56 6.87 0.97 -9.10
CA GLY A 56 6.72 0.13 -7.90
C GLY A 56 5.34 0.10 -7.28
N ASN A 57 4.40 0.93 -7.72
CA ASN A 57 3.04 1.00 -7.19
C ASN A 57 2.07 -0.01 -7.86
N SER A 58 2.52 -1.26 -8.02
CA SER A 58 1.73 -2.31 -8.67
C SER A 58 0.44 -2.63 -7.90
N GLY A 59 0.48 -2.69 -6.56
CA GLY A 59 -0.70 -2.90 -5.73
C GLY A 59 -1.73 -1.76 -5.84
N LEU A 60 -1.27 -0.50 -5.90
CA LEU A 60 -2.14 0.64 -6.17
C LEU A 60 -2.73 0.60 -7.59
N SER A 61 -1.95 0.17 -8.57
CA SER A 61 -2.40 0.01 -9.94
C SER A 61 -3.49 -1.06 -10.06
N ASP A 62 -3.38 -2.15 -9.30
CA ASP A 62 -4.42 -3.17 -9.20
C ASP A 62 -5.73 -2.59 -8.63
N LEU A 63 -5.64 -1.75 -7.60
CA LEU A 63 -6.82 -1.07 -7.03
C LEU A 63 -7.47 -0.13 -8.04
N VAL A 64 -6.68 0.66 -8.78
CA VAL A 64 -7.20 1.52 -9.86
C VAL A 64 -7.87 0.68 -10.95
N ALA A 65 -7.28 -0.44 -11.34
CA ALA A 65 -7.85 -1.34 -12.34
C ALA A 65 -9.16 -1.98 -11.84
N ALA A 66 -9.20 -2.41 -10.58
CA ALA A 66 -10.40 -2.93 -9.95
C ALA A 66 -11.52 -1.88 -9.92
N LEU A 67 -11.22 -0.63 -9.58
CA LEU A 67 -12.21 0.45 -9.59
C LEU A 67 -12.75 0.75 -10.98
N LYS A 68 -11.89 0.79 -12.00
CA LYS A 68 -12.31 0.90 -13.41
C LYS A 68 -13.17 -0.27 -13.87
N MET A 69 -12.88 -1.48 -13.40
CA MET A 69 -13.71 -2.65 -13.68
C MET A 69 -15.08 -2.48 -13.02
N LEU A 70 -15.10 -2.09 -11.73
CA LEU A 70 -16.31 -1.91 -10.94
C LEU A 70 -17.26 -0.88 -11.53
N THR A 71 -16.76 0.23 -12.08
CA THR A 71 -17.62 1.23 -12.74
C THR A 71 -18.42 0.64 -13.91
N ASN A 72 -17.91 -0.41 -14.56
CA ASN A 72 -18.59 -1.07 -15.67
C ASN A 72 -19.48 -2.23 -15.23
N ILE A 73 -19.09 -2.98 -14.19
CA ILE A 73 -19.82 -4.20 -13.79
C ILE A 73 -20.93 -3.93 -12.76
N LEU A 74 -20.79 -2.89 -11.93
CA LEU A 74 -21.74 -2.59 -10.84
C LEU A 74 -23.22 -2.49 -11.28
N PRO A 75 -23.56 -1.85 -12.42
CA PRO A 75 -24.95 -1.77 -12.87
C PRO A 75 -25.61 -3.14 -13.05
N ALA A 76 -24.87 -4.17 -13.48
CA ALA A 76 -25.40 -5.52 -13.66
C ALA A 76 -25.78 -6.20 -12.32
N PHE A 77 -25.20 -5.74 -11.20
CA PHE A 77 -25.53 -6.19 -9.85
C PHE A 77 -26.55 -5.25 -9.16
N GLY A 78 -27.15 -4.31 -9.89
CA GLY A 78 -28.04 -3.29 -9.33
C GLY A 78 -27.33 -2.18 -8.55
N GLY A 79 -26.02 -2.05 -8.71
CA GLY A 79 -25.18 -1.03 -8.09
C GLY A 79 -25.11 0.26 -8.89
N ASP A 80 -24.98 1.39 -8.20
CA ASP A 80 -24.70 2.68 -8.84
C ASP A 80 -23.19 2.97 -8.82
N PRO A 81 -22.51 3.04 -9.99
CA PRO A 81 -21.08 3.31 -10.06
C PRO A 81 -20.69 4.71 -9.54
N ASN A 82 -21.64 5.64 -9.44
CA ASN A 82 -21.40 6.97 -8.88
C ASN A 82 -21.45 7.00 -7.33
N LEU A 83 -21.92 5.92 -6.71
CA LEU A 83 -22.11 5.80 -5.26
C LEU A 83 -21.13 4.79 -4.62
N ILE A 84 -19.95 4.64 -5.22
CA ILE A 84 -18.86 3.82 -4.66
C ILE A 84 -18.26 4.52 -3.43
N THR A 85 -18.14 3.75 -2.35
CA THR A 85 -17.48 4.12 -1.10
C THR A 85 -16.28 3.20 -0.90
N LEU A 86 -15.08 3.77 -0.74
CA LEU A 86 -13.89 3.00 -0.37
C LEU A 86 -13.80 2.93 1.15
N LEU A 87 -13.61 1.74 1.69
CA LEU A 87 -13.29 1.53 3.10
C LEU A 87 -11.94 0.84 3.20
N GLY A 88 -11.04 1.40 4.01
CA GLY A 88 -9.79 0.74 4.35
C GLY A 88 -9.44 0.90 5.81
N TRP A 89 -8.63 -0.03 6.33
CA TRP A 89 -8.00 0.10 7.64
C TRP A 89 -6.47 -0.02 7.53
N GLY A 90 -5.73 0.60 8.45
CA GLY A 90 -4.27 0.54 8.48
C GLY A 90 -3.66 0.89 7.12
N SER A 91 -2.86 -0.01 6.55
CA SER A 91 -2.28 0.18 5.21
C SER A 91 -3.32 0.32 4.11
N GLY A 92 -4.50 -0.31 4.23
CA GLY A 92 -5.61 -0.15 3.29
C GLY A 92 -6.18 1.26 3.35
N ALA A 93 -6.35 1.84 4.55
CA ALA A 93 -6.75 3.24 4.71
C ALA A 93 -5.71 4.20 4.09
N SER A 94 -4.42 3.89 4.25
CA SER A 94 -3.35 4.64 3.59
C SER A 94 -3.45 4.58 2.06
N LEU A 95 -3.73 3.41 1.47
CA LEU A 95 -3.95 3.27 0.02
C LEU A 95 -5.18 4.06 -0.45
N VAL A 96 -6.30 3.99 0.29
CA VAL A 96 -7.51 4.77 -0.03
C VAL A 96 -7.20 6.26 0.04
N SER A 97 -6.46 6.71 1.06
CA SER A 97 -5.99 8.09 1.19
C SER A 97 -5.14 8.51 -0.02
N LEU A 98 -4.20 7.68 -0.48
CA LEU A 98 -3.43 7.95 -1.70
C LEU A 98 -4.31 8.02 -2.96
N LEU A 99 -5.31 7.14 -3.09
CA LEU A 99 -6.29 7.19 -4.18
C LEU A 99 -7.18 8.44 -4.10
N MET A 100 -7.43 8.99 -2.91
CA MET A 100 -8.08 10.30 -2.79
C MET A 100 -7.19 11.43 -3.28
N ALA A 101 -5.87 11.30 -3.26
CA ALA A 101 -4.97 12.35 -3.74
C ALA A 101 -4.49 12.13 -5.20
N SER A 102 -4.83 10.99 -5.80
CA SER A 102 -4.30 10.58 -7.09
C SER A 102 -5.02 11.27 -8.26
N PRO A 103 -4.32 11.84 -9.26
CA PRO A 103 -4.94 12.49 -10.41
C PRO A 103 -5.75 11.51 -11.27
N ILE A 104 -5.43 10.22 -11.21
CA ILE A 104 -6.05 9.16 -12.02
C ILE A 104 -7.50 8.87 -11.58
N THR A 105 -7.80 9.10 -10.30
CA THR A 105 -9.10 8.87 -9.65
C THR A 105 -9.83 10.18 -9.32
N GLN A 106 -9.28 11.31 -9.78
CA GLN A 106 -9.70 12.68 -9.47
C GLN A 106 -10.50 13.33 -10.62
N PRO A 107 -11.14 14.49 -10.41
CA PRO A 107 -12.58 14.67 -10.59
C PRO A 107 -13.13 14.35 -11.99
N ASN A 108 -12.35 14.56 -13.05
CA ASN A 108 -12.76 14.23 -14.42
C ASN A 108 -12.86 12.72 -14.69
N ASN A 109 -12.15 11.90 -13.89
CA ASN A 109 -12.17 10.44 -13.90
C ASN A 109 -12.50 9.90 -12.49
N ARG A 110 -13.46 10.52 -11.80
CA ARG A 110 -13.81 10.11 -10.44
C ARG A 110 -14.35 8.68 -10.42
N MET A 111 -13.69 7.82 -9.66
CA MET A 111 -14.06 6.40 -9.52
C MET A 111 -14.77 6.07 -8.20
N PHE A 112 -14.82 7.01 -7.25
CA PHE A 112 -15.52 6.83 -5.99
C PHE A 112 -15.96 8.18 -5.41
N ARG A 113 -17.01 8.15 -4.57
CA ARG A 113 -17.63 9.34 -3.98
C ARG A 113 -17.28 9.53 -2.51
N ARG A 114 -17.06 8.44 -1.78
CA ARG A 114 -16.83 8.49 -0.33
C ARG A 114 -15.64 7.64 0.06
N ALA A 115 -15.00 8.01 1.16
CA ALA A 115 -13.90 7.27 1.74
C ALA A 115 -14.10 7.10 3.25
N ILE A 116 -13.80 5.91 3.75
CA ILE A 116 -13.78 5.55 5.16
C ILE A 116 -12.35 5.11 5.49
N LEU A 117 -11.66 5.87 6.32
CA LEU A 117 -10.27 5.64 6.72
C LEU A 117 -10.21 5.25 8.19
N LEU A 118 -9.82 4.02 8.49
CA LEU A 118 -9.71 3.51 9.85
C LEU A 118 -8.23 3.26 10.22
N ASP A 119 -7.72 3.85 11.29
CA ASP A 119 -6.35 3.61 11.81
C ASP A 119 -5.23 3.76 10.75
N GLY A 120 -5.40 4.64 9.77
CA GLY A 120 -4.37 4.86 8.75
C GLY A 120 -4.64 6.04 7.83
N SER A 121 -3.56 6.62 7.29
CA SER A 121 -3.60 7.69 6.30
C SER A 121 -2.33 7.68 5.46
N ALA A 122 -2.34 8.40 4.33
CA ALA A 122 -1.14 8.60 3.51
C ALA A 122 -0.05 9.43 4.22
N LEU A 123 -0.39 10.13 5.31
CA LEU A 123 0.53 10.96 6.08
C LEU A 123 1.25 10.17 7.19
N ALA A 124 0.91 8.90 7.40
CA ALA A 124 1.57 8.08 8.40
C ALA A 124 3.05 7.82 8.02
N PRO A 125 4.00 7.77 8.97
CA PRO A 125 5.42 7.56 8.67
C PRO A 125 5.72 6.26 7.91
N TRP A 126 4.90 5.22 8.11
CA TRP A 126 5.02 3.91 7.47
C TRP A 126 4.28 3.82 6.12
N ALA A 127 3.50 4.83 5.74
CA ALA A 127 2.61 4.79 4.57
C ALA A 127 3.36 4.79 3.23
N MET A 128 4.57 5.34 3.20
CA MET A 128 5.35 5.55 1.99
C MET A 128 6.79 5.09 2.18
N SER A 129 7.38 4.50 1.14
CA SER A 129 8.81 4.25 1.10
C SER A 129 9.57 5.48 0.60
N LYS A 130 10.39 6.08 1.48
CA LYS A 130 11.18 7.29 1.16
C LYS A 130 12.35 7.02 0.21
N ASN A 131 12.99 5.86 0.34
CA ASN A 131 14.12 5.47 -0.50
C ASN A 131 14.03 3.98 -0.86
N PRO A 132 13.38 3.63 -1.97
CA PRO A 132 13.18 2.23 -2.36
C PRO A 132 14.44 1.57 -2.95
N GLN A 133 15.42 2.35 -3.41
CA GLN A 133 16.60 1.87 -4.13
C GLN A 133 17.46 0.86 -3.33
N PRO A 134 17.83 1.13 -2.05
CA PRO A 134 18.56 0.16 -1.25
C PRO A 134 17.83 -1.18 -1.09
N ILE A 135 16.50 -1.14 -0.94
CA ILE A 135 15.69 -2.35 -0.77
C ILE A 135 15.66 -3.16 -2.06
N PHE A 136 15.56 -2.49 -3.22
CA PHE A 136 15.64 -3.13 -4.54
C PHE A 136 16.96 -3.88 -4.73
N PHE A 137 18.10 -3.23 -4.49
CA PHE A 137 19.40 -3.86 -4.65
C PHE A 137 19.67 -4.95 -3.61
N GLN A 138 19.27 -4.75 -2.35
CA GLN A 138 19.39 -5.81 -1.34
C GLN A 138 18.59 -7.05 -1.73
N LEU A 139 17.38 -6.89 -2.26
CA LEU A 139 16.60 -8.03 -2.77
C LEU A 139 17.35 -8.73 -3.92
N ALA A 140 17.91 -7.96 -4.85
CA ALA A 140 18.66 -8.49 -5.98
C ALA A 140 19.88 -9.30 -5.53
N GLU A 141 20.61 -8.82 -4.52
CA GLU A 141 21.74 -9.54 -3.92
C GLU A 141 21.30 -10.85 -3.25
N HIS A 142 20.20 -10.83 -2.49
CA HIS A 142 19.67 -12.03 -1.84
C HIS A 142 19.20 -13.09 -2.84
N LEU A 143 18.73 -12.66 -4.02
CA LEU A 143 18.35 -13.52 -5.12
C LEU A 143 19.53 -13.89 -6.04
N LYS A 144 20.74 -13.36 -5.79
CA LYS A 144 21.93 -13.56 -6.64
C LYS A 144 21.75 -13.04 -8.08
N CYS A 145 20.87 -12.06 -8.28
CA CYS A 145 20.69 -11.39 -9.57
C CYS A 145 21.75 -10.31 -9.84
N ILE A 146 22.43 -9.88 -8.78
CA ILE A 146 23.63 -9.04 -8.84
C ILE A 146 24.69 -9.60 -7.89
N GLU A 147 25.95 -9.35 -8.22
CA GLU A 147 27.07 -9.62 -7.31
C GLU A 147 27.09 -8.57 -6.19
N LYS A 148 27.51 -9.00 -4.99
CA LYS A 148 27.73 -8.07 -3.88
C LYS A 148 28.80 -7.07 -4.29
N VAL A 149 28.42 -5.80 -4.43
CA VAL A 149 29.37 -4.75 -4.78
C VAL A 149 30.24 -4.47 -3.56
N ASP A 150 31.52 -4.81 -3.66
CA ASP A 150 32.50 -4.44 -2.66
C ASP A 150 32.55 -2.91 -2.55
N LYS A 151 32.35 -2.34 -1.35
CA LYS A 151 32.27 -0.88 -1.14
C LYS A 151 33.50 -0.11 -1.69
N LYS A 152 34.63 -0.80 -1.92
CA LYS A 152 35.88 -0.27 -2.47
C LYS A 152 35.95 -0.24 -4.01
N LYS A 153 35.09 -0.96 -4.74
CA LYS A 153 35.05 -1.00 -6.22
C LYS A 153 33.79 -0.33 -6.78
N ARG A 154 33.50 0.89 -6.33
CA ARG A 154 32.37 1.72 -6.82
C ARG A 154 32.47 2.13 -8.31
N LEU A 155 33.53 1.73 -9.01
CA LEU A 155 33.83 2.15 -10.40
C LEU A 155 33.78 1.03 -11.44
N ALA A 156 33.50 -0.22 -11.05
CA ALA A 156 33.21 -1.29 -12.01
C ALA A 156 31.72 -1.63 -11.94
N HIS A 157 30.89 -0.69 -12.42
CA HIS A 157 29.48 -0.97 -12.70
C HIS A 157 29.43 -2.11 -13.72
N ASN A 158 29.18 -3.35 -13.27
CA ASN A 158 28.57 -4.34 -14.13
C ASN A 158 27.22 -3.75 -14.55
N GLN A 159 27.17 -3.20 -15.76
CA GLN A 159 26.05 -2.52 -16.42
C GLN A 159 24.90 -3.49 -16.70
N ARG A 160 24.36 -4.13 -15.66
CA ARG A 160 23.04 -4.74 -15.76
C ARG A 160 22.02 -3.62 -15.65
N SER A 161 21.28 -3.38 -16.74
CA SER A 161 20.13 -2.47 -16.70
C SER A 161 19.15 -2.98 -15.64
N ALA A 162 18.39 -2.12 -14.98
CA ALA A 162 17.54 -2.63 -13.91
C ALA A 162 16.41 -3.53 -14.47
N GLU A 163 16.06 -3.43 -15.75
CA GLU A 163 15.20 -4.41 -16.43
C GLU A 163 15.82 -5.81 -16.41
N SER A 164 17.13 -5.94 -16.65
CA SER A 164 17.81 -7.23 -16.60
C SER A 164 17.83 -7.82 -15.18
N ILE A 165 17.95 -6.96 -14.16
CA ILE A 165 17.87 -7.36 -12.75
C ILE A 165 16.46 -7.86 -12.45
N VAL A 166 15.42 -7.13 -12.86
CA VAL A 166 14.02 -7.51 -12.68
C VAL A 166 13.70 -8.82 -13.38
N ARG A 167 14.17 -9.02 -14.62
CA ARG A 167 13.99 -10.29 -15.35
C ARG A 167 14.58 -11.47 -14.56
N CYS A 168 15.81 -11.32 -14.07
CA CYS A 168 16.40 -12.34 -13.19
C CYS A 168 15.56 -12.58 -11.92
N MET A 169 15.01 -11.53 -11.29
CA MET A 169 14.12 -11.71 -10.13
C MET A 169 12.85 -12.48 -10.51
N GLN A 170 12.31 -12.25 -11.71
CA GLN A 170 11.10 -12.91 -12.23
C GLN A 170 11.34 -14.39 -12.55
N ASP A 171 12.58 -14.80 -12.82
CA ASP A 171 12.96 -16.21 -13.05
C ASP A 171 12.95 -17.05 -11.75
N HIS A 172 12.84 -16.41 -10.58
CA HIS A 172 12.72 -17.10 -9.30
C HIS A 172 11.27 -17.45 -8.94
N SER A 173 11.10 -18.55 -8.21
CA SER A 173 9.79 -18.89 -7.65
C SER A 173 9.30 -17.83 -6.65
N PRO A 174 7.97 -17.59 -6.56
CA PRO A 174 7.41 -16.65 -5.60
C PRO A 174 7.85 -16.93 -4.16
N GLN A 175 7.98 -18.21 -3.77
CA GLN A 175 8.43 -18.60 -2.43
C GLN A 175 9.87 -18.16 -2.17
N ASN A 176 10.76 -18.27 -3.16
CA ASN A 176 12.14 -17.82 -3.02
C ASN A 176 12.22 -16.30 -2.91
N ILE A 177 11.44 -15.57 -3.71
CA ILE A 177 11.35 -14.10 -3.65
C ILE A 177 10.84 -13.67 -2.28
N THR A 178 9.76 -14.27 -1.76
CA THR A 178 9.23 -13.97 -0.43
C THR A 178 10.27 -14.27 0.66
N ARG A 179 11.02 -15.38 0.55
CA ARG A 179 12.07 -15.72 1.51
C ARG A 179 13.23 -14.72 1.49
N ALA A 180 13.65 -14.28 0.32
CA ALA A 180 14.67 -13.24 0.16
C ALA A 180 14.19 -11.90 0.73
N ALA A 181 12.97 -11.50 0.41
CA ALA A 181 12.35 -10.27 0.89
C ALA A 181 12.26 -10.20 2.43
N ARG A 182 12.00 -11.32 3.11
CA ARG A 182 11.98 -11.41 4.58
C ARG A 182 13.35 -11.18 5.25
N LYS A 183 14.46 -11.35 4.53
CA LYS A 183 15.82 -11.14 5.08
C LYS A 183 16.24 -9.68 5.16
N ILE A 184 15.53 -8.80 4.45
CA ILE A 184 15.80 -7.36 4.46
C ILE A 184 15.32 -6.79 5.80
N SER A 185 16.16 -6.13 6.57
CA SER A 185 15.75 -5.52 7.84
C SER A 185 15.19 -4.11 7.62
N THR A 186 14.11 -3.75 8.32
CA THR A 186 13.55 -2.39 8.36
C THR A 186 13.24 -2.00 9.79
N PRO A 187 13.32 -0.70 10.15
CA PRO A 187 12.91 -0.22 11.46
C PRO A 187 11.46 -0.60 11.79
N THR A 188 11.17 -0.83 13.07
CA THR A 188 9.90 -1.39 13.59
C THR A 188 8.64 -0.65 13.12
N PHE A 189 8.74 0.65 12.85
CA PHE A 189 7.60 1.48 12.44
C PHE A 189 7.69 1.96 10.99
N LEU A 190 8.50 1.30 10.15
CA LEU A 190 8.61 1.60 8.73
C LEU A 190 8.31 0.37 7.89
N SER A 191 7.54 0.58 6.83
CA SER A 191 7.21 -0.47 5.87
C SER A 191 8.37 -0.72 4.92
N ARG A 192 8.70 -2.00 4.73
CA ARG A 192 9.73 -2.44 3.76
C ARG A 192 9.30 -2.26 2.31
N PHE A 193 8.09 -2.68 2.01
CA PHE A 193 7.48 -2.52 0.70
C PHE A 193 6.23 -1.68 0.92
N ALA A 194 6.25 -0.47 0.41
CA ALA A 194 5.17 0.50 0.55
C ALA A 194 5.11 1.35 -0.72
N PRO A 195 3.99 2.06 -0.94
CA PRO A 195 3.87 2.99 -2.05
C PRO A 195 5.05 3.98 -2.13
N ILE A 196 5.39 4.36 -3.35
CA ILE A 196 6.44 5.33 -3.67
C ILE A 196 5.86 6.50 -4.46
N ILE A 197 6.60 7.60 -4.57
CA ILE A 197 6.27 8.69 -5.48
C ILE A 197 6.69 8.26 -6.88
N ASP A 198 5.71 7.95 -7.74
CA ASP A 198 5.93 7.48 -9.12
C ASP A 198 5.64 8.55 -10.17
N GLY A 199 5.12 9.72 -9.76
CA GLY A 199 4.74 10.79 -10.68
C GLY A 199 3.43 10.50 -11.45
N GLN A 200 2.82 9.33 -11.23
CA GLN A 200 1.62 8.86 -11.92
C GLN A 200 0.46 8.71 -10.94
N VAL A 201 0.38 7.56 -10.25
CA VAL A 201 -0.66 7.30 -9.25
C VAL A 201 -0.42 8.17 -8.02
N VAL A 202 0.84 8.30 -7.60
CA VAL A 202 1.26 9.15 -6.49
C VAL A 202 2.18 10.24 -7.06
N PRO A 203 1.62 11.40 -7.44
CA PRO A 203 2.37 12.41 -8.19
C PRO A 203 3.38 13.18 -7.34
N ASN A 204 3.19 13.26 -6.02
CA ASN A 204 4.06 13.99 -5.11
C ASN A 204 4.00 13.43 -3.69
N LYS A 205 4.78 14.01 -2.79
CA LYS A 205 4.77 13.74 -1.35
C LYS A 205 3.37 13.95 -0.75
N PRO A 206 2.86 13.04 0.09
CA PRO A 206 1.57 13.21 0.75
C PRO A 206 1.42 14.56 1.47
N GLU A 207 2.45 15.04 2.15
CA GLU A 207 2.42 16.33 2.85
C GLU A 207 2.13 17.51 1.90
N THR A 208 2.59 17.39 0.66
CA THR A 208 2.29 18.35 -0.40
C THR A 208 0.89 18.14 -0.96
N LEU A 209 0.49 16.89 -1.25
CA LEU A 209 -0.81 16.55 -1.85
C LEU A 209 -2.01 16.85 -0.96
N PHE A 210 -1.85 16.76 0.36
CA PHE A 210 -2.88 17.12 1.33
C PHE A 210 -2.78 18.57 1.82
N GLY A 211 -1.86 19.36 1.23
CA GLY A 211 -1.75 20.80 1.47
C GLY A 211 -2.92 21.60 0.91
N THR A 212 -3.10 22.83 1.41
CA THR A 212 -4.22 23.72 1.04
C THR A 212 -4.34 23.96 -0.46
N GLN A 213 -3.21 23.99 -1.18
CA GLN A 213 -3.15 24.17 -2.64
C GLN A 213 -3.88 23.08 -3.45
N TYR A 214 -4.05 21.88 -2.90
CA TYR A 214 -4.77 20.77 -3.55
C TYR A 214 -6.15 20.51 -2.93
N GLY A 215 -6.64 21.41 -2.05
CA GLY A 215 -7.93 21.27 -1.38
C GLY A 215 -9.13 21.07 -2.32
N SER A 216 -9.03 21.56 -3.57
CA SER A 216 -10.06 21.37 -4.60
C SER A 216 -10.30 19.91 -4.97
N LEU A 217 -9.27 19.04 -4.87
CA LEU A 217 -9.37 17.60 -5.14
C LEU A 217 -10.33 16.89 -4.17
N PHE A 218 -10.46 17.42 -2.95
CA PHE A 218 -11.21 16.77 -1.87
C PHE A 218 -12.63 17.30 -1.69
N ARG A 219 -13.01 18.40 -2.36
CA ARG A 219 -14.30 19.09 -2.15
C ARG A 219 -15.55 18.22 -2.31
N ASN A 220 -15.44 17.15 -3.08
CA ASN A 220 -16.56 16.28 -3.43
C ASN A 220 -16.34 14.83 -2.99
N VAL A 221 -15.47 14.60 -2.01
CA VAL A 221 -15.27 13.30 -1.37
C VAL A 221 -15.77 13.36 0.06
N ASP A 222 -16.83 12.63 0.36
CA ASP A 222 -17.32 12.53 1.74
C ASP A 222 -16.36 11.62 2.52
N LEU A 223 -15.87 12.09 3.67
CA LEU A 223 -14.83 11.43 4.43
C LEU A 223 -15.31 11.06 5.83
N LEU A 224 -15.19 9.79 6.19
CA LEU A 224 -15.26 9.30 7.56
C LEU A 224 -13.86 8.84 7.99
N VAL A 225 -13.37 9.32 9.12
CA VAL A 225 -12.10 8.88 9.71
C VAL A 225 -12.35 8.36 11.11
N GLY A 226 -11.70 7.26 11.46
CA GLY A 226 -11.74 6.68 12.80
C GLY A 226 -10.38 6.13 13.21
N MET A 227 -10.12 6.11 14.51
CA MET A 227 -8.98 5.42 15.10
C MET A 227 -9.43 4.59 16.30
N THR A 228 -8.74 3.50 16.55
CA THR A 228 -8.90 2.71 17.77
C THR A 228 -8.07 3.33 18.91
N ASN A 229 -8.47 3.07 20.16
CA ASN A 229 -7.75 3.61 21.32
C ASN A 229 -6.35 3.01 21.48
N ASN A 230 -6.12 1.79 20.98
CA ASN A 230 -4.86 1.06 21.13
C ASN A 230 -4.40 0.44 19.79
N PRO A 231 -4.04 1.26 18.79
CA PRO A 231 -3.78 0.79 17.43
C PRO A 231 -2.51 -0.07 17.34
N ALA A 232 -1.55 0.09 18.25
CA ALA A 232 -0.31 -0.68 18.29
C ALA A 232 -0.40 -1.94 19.18
N HIS A 233 -1.58 -2.28 19.72
CA HIS A 233 -1.72 -3.41 20.65
C HIS A 233 -1.29 -4.74 20.03
N TYR A 234 -1.47 -4.91 18.71
CA TYR A 234 -1.07 -6.12 17.98
C TYR A 234 0.46 -6.32 17.91
N LEU A 235 1.26 -5.28 18.17
CA LEU A 235 2.72 -5.38 18.20
C LEU A 235 3.26 -5.91 19.53
N LEU A 236 2.42 -5.95 20.57
CA LEU A 236 2.80 -6.40 21.89
C LEU A 236 2.63 -7.93 21.99
N PRO A 237 3.69 -8.67 22.38
CA PRO A 237 3.56 -10.07 22.78
C PRO A 237 2.55 -10.25 23.91
N ASN A 238 1.95 -11.44 23.99
CA ASN A 238 1.01 -11.79 25.06
C ASN A 238 1.60 -11.58 26.47
N ASP A 239 2.91 -11.83 26.62
CA ASP A 239 3.61 -11.66 27.90
C ASP A 239 3.69 -10.18 28.29
N ASP A 240 4.02 -9.29 27.34
CA ASP A 240 4.06 -7.84 27.57
C ASP A 240 2.67 -7.29 27.96
N ILE A 241 1.60 -7.83 27.37
CA ILE A 241 0.22 -7.43 27.70
C ILE A 241 -0.13 -7.85 29.13
N ARG A 242 0.31 -9.04 29.56
CA ARG A 242 -0.02 -9.59 30.88
C ARG A 242 0.84 -9.04 32.01
N LEU A 243 2.15 -8.88 31.77
CA LEU A 243 3.14 -8.57 32.78
C LEU A 243 3.63 -7.12 32.71
N GLY A 244 3.22 -6.38 31.68
CA GLY A 244 3.74 -5.06 31.35
C GLY A 244 5.00 -5.14 30.48
N ILE A 245 5.35 -4.03 29.85
CA ILE A 245 6.56 -3.91 29.03
C ILE A 245 7.75 -3.68 29.96
N ASP A 246 8.79 -4.50 29.81
CA ASP A 246 10.02 -4.31 30.56
C ASP A 246 10.70 -2.96 30.23
N LYS A 247 11.55 -2.48 31.14
CA LYS A 247 12.17 -1.16 31.01
C LYS A 247 13.09 -1.05 29.78
N GLU A 248 13.87 -2.09 29.47
CA GLU A 248 14.78 -2.09 28.32
C GLU A 248 14.03 -2.04 26.98
N LYS A 249 12.91 -2.75 26.89
CA LYS A 249 12.07 -2.82 25.71
C LYS A 249 11.29 -1.53 25.51
N ARG A 250 10.82 -0.91 26.61
CA ARG A 250 10.24 0.43 26.58
C ARG A 250 11.24 1.45 26.03
N GLU A 251 12.50 1.40 26.45
CA GLU A 251 13.57 2.29 25.96
C GLU A 251 13.99 2.03 24.51
N LYS A 252 13.69 0.85 23.94
CA LYS A 252 13.94 0.54 22.51
C LYS A 252 12.79 0.95 21.57
N ILE A 253 11.60 1.21 22.12
CA ILE A 253 10.41 1.60 21.35
C ILE A 253 10.37 3.11 21.09
N PHE A 254 10.93 3.91 22.01
CA PHE A 254 11.04 5.38 21.91
C PHE A 254 12.44 5.82 21.48
#